data_AF-A0AAX0NH86-F1
#
_entry.id   AF-A0AAX0NH86-F1
#
_cell.length_a   1.000
_cell.length_b   1.000
_cell.length_c   1.000
_cell.angle_alpha   90.00
_cell.angle_beta   90.00
_cell.angle_gamma   90.00
#
_symmetry.space_group_name_H-M   'P 1'
#
loop_
_entity.id
_entity.type
_entity.pdbx_description
1 polymer ?
#
loop_
_entity_poly.entity_id
_entity_poly.type
_entity_poly.pdbx_seq_one_letter_code
_entity_poly.pdbx_strand_id
1 'polypeptide(L)'
;MDPQYYEFKSLCKDNSNKMIVFNKDYLDLKKQFIQAMMNNSNIRIKNNGIKYFYNEKLNETFTYYDIKDTIKSEKRNGNIITIVYDKKYKKMPKPFATYIRYKYENDGVFLRGDEGSGLYFTYEEVFTCSYFDNFK
;
A
#
# COMPACT_ATOMS: atom_id res chain seq x y z
N MET A 1 -4.18 23.97 13.59
CA MET A 1 -3.88 22.58 13.15
C MET A 1 -5.10 22.05 12.43
N ASP A 2 -4.92 21.36 11.30
CA ASP A 2 -6.01 20.87 10.45
C ASP A 2 -6.82 19.75 11.15
N PRO A 3 -8.14 19.92 11.39
CA PRO A 3 -9.01 18.88 11.92
C PRO A 3 -8.99 17.57 11.10
N GLN A 4 -8.80 17.65 9.78
CA GLN A 4 -8.76 16.48 8.90
C GLN A 4 -7.51 15.62 9.16
N TYR A 5 -6.41 16.21 9.60
CA TYR A 5 -5.21 15.46 9.99
C TYR A 5 -5.45 14.57 11.22
N TYR A 6 -6.24 15.04 12.19
CA TYR A 6 -6.60 14.23 13.36
C TYR A 6 -7.58 13.11 13.01
N GLU A 7 -8.52 13.39 12.10
CA GLU A 7 -9.40 12.37 11.54
C GLU A 7 -8.59 11.28 10.83
N PHE A 8 -7.64 11.65 9.97
CA PHE A 8 -6.71 10.73 9.33
C PHE A 8 -5.94 9.88 10.35
N LYS A 9 -5.37 10.49 11.39
CA LYS A 9 -4.67 9.76 12.46
C LYS A 9 -5.56 8.75 13.17
N SER A 10 -6.81 9.11 13.46
CA SER A 10 -7.78 8.20 14.07
C SER A 10 -8.06 7.01 13.16
N LEU A 11 -8.31 7.27 11.87
CA LEU A 11 -8.52 6.22 10.86
C LEU A 11 -7.32 5.28 10.73
N CYS A 12 -6.09 5.80 10.79
CA CYS A 12 -4.88 4.99 10.78
C CYS A 12 -4.76 4.06 11.99
N LYS A 13 -5.14 4.53 13.19
CA LYS A 13 -5.13 3.70 14.41
C LYS A 13 -6.09 2.53 14.25
N ASP A 14 -7.33 2.78 13.82
CA ASP A 14 -8.36 1.75 13.67
C ASP A 14 -8.07 0.75 12.54
N ASN A 15 -7.34 1.17 11.51
CA ASN A 15 -7.14 0.43 10.27
C ASN A 15 -5.79 -0.27 10.17
N SER A 16 -4.89 -0.02 11.12
CA SER A 16 -3.61 -0.74 11.28
C SER A 16 -3.77 -2.28 11.24
N ASN A 17 -4.97 -2.80 11.52
CA ASN A 17 -5.29 -4.23 11.54
C ASN A 17 -6.38 -4.69 10.54
N LYS A 18 -6.93 -3.81 9.69
CA LYS A 18 -8.07 -4.16 8.81
C LYS A 18 -7.60 -4.70 7.46
N MET A 19 -7.28 -5.98 7.45
CA MET A 19 -7.12 -6.78 6.23
C MET A 19 -8.11 -7.93 6.26
N ILE A 20 -8.87 -8.08 5.19
CA ILE A 20 -9.72 -9.26 4.98
C ILE A 20 -8.93 -10.26 4.16
N VAL A 21 -8.80 -11.48 4.65
CA VAL A 21 -8.08 -12.57 3.97
C VAL A 21 -9.07 -13.57 3.44
N PHE A 22 -9.12 -13.73 2.13
CA PHE A 22 -9.97 -14.72 1.46
C PHE A 22 -9.21 -16.02 1.20
N ASN A 23 -7.89 -15.94 1.02
CA ASN A 23 -7.05 -17.12 0.87
C ASN A 23 -5.71 -16.92 1.58
N LYS A 24 -5.52 -17.69 2.66
CA LYS A 24 -4.33 -17.60 3.52
C LYS A 24 -3.09 -18.18 2.86
N ASP A 25 -3.20 -19.22 2.04
CA ASP A 25 -2.05 -19.85 1.39
C ASP A 25 -1.36 -18.89 0.43
N TYR A 26 -2.14 -18.13 -0.35
CA TYR A 26 -1.61 -17.11 -1.25
C TYR A 26 -1.10 -15.86 -0.51
N LEU A 27 -1.67 -15.54 0.67
CA LEU A 27 -1.12 -14.49 1.53
C LEU A 27 0.25 -14.90 2.10
N ASP A 28 0.36 -16.13 2.59
CA ASP A 28 1.61 -16.67 3.14
C ASP A 28 2.66 -16.83 2.06
N LEU A 29 2.27 -17.23 0.84
CA LEU A 29 3.12 -17.21 -0.34
C LEU A 29 3.73 -15.83 -0.59
N LYS A 30 2.91 -14.76 -0.57
CA LYS A 30 3.41 -13.38 -0.74
C LYS A 30 4.45 -13.03 0.32
N LYS A 31 4.19 -13.39 1.59
CA LYS A 31 5.13 -13.14 2.70
C LYS A 31 6.45 -13.89 2.49
N GLN A 32 6.38 -15.18 2.15
CA GLN A 32 7.56 -15.99 1.84
C GLN A 32 8.37 -15.40 0.68
N PHE A 33 7.70 -14.93 -0.38
CA PHE A 33 8.35 -14.29 -1.51
C PHE A 33 9.08 -12.99 -1.12
N ILE A 34 8.44 -12.12 -0.32
CA ILE A 34 9.06 -10.89 0.18
C ILE A 34 10.29 -11.24 1.03
N GLN A 35 10.16 -12.20 1.94
CA GLN A 35 11.26 -12.61 2.81
C GLN A 35 12.42 -13.23 2.02
N ALA A 36 12.12 -14.06 1.02
CA ALA A 36 13.09 -14.60 0.08
C ALA A 36 13.84 -13.49 -0.68
N MET A 37 13.14 -12.41 -1.07
CA MET A 37 13.76 -11.24 -1.72
C MET A 37 14.66 -10.46 -0.78
N MET A 38 14.21 -10.19 0.45
CA MET A 38 15.02 -9.48 1.44
C MET A 38 16.28 -10.26 1.80
N ASN A 39 16.16 -11.57 1.94
CA ASN A 39 17.28 -12.44 2.34
C ASN A 39 18.12 -12.93 1.15
N ASN A 40 17.76 -12.59 -0.10
CA ASN A 40 18.30 -13.17 -1.33
C ASN A 40 18.44 -14.72 -1.28
N SER A 41 17.51 -15.39 -0.62
CA SER A 41 17.52 -16.85 -0.42
C SER A 41 16.37 -17.48 -1.20
N ASN A 42 16.59 -18.67 -1.78
CA ASN A 42 15.57 -19.40 -2.56
C ASN A 42 14.95 -18.63 -3.74
N ILE A 43 15.63 -17.59 -4.22
CA ILE A 43 15.29 -16.89 -5.46
C ILE A 43 16.14 -17.39 -6.61
N ARG A 44 15.48 -17.73 -7.70
CA ARG A 44 16.12 -18.09 -8.96
C ARG A 44 15.96 -16.97 -9.97
N ILE A 45 16.88 -16.87 -10.91
CA ILE A 45 16.87 -15.84 -11.96
C ILE A 45 16.68 -16.54 -13.30
N LYS A 46 15.69 -16.12 -14.09
CA LYS A 46 15.52 -16.57 -15.47
C LYS A 46 16.56 -15.93 -16.38
N ASN A 47 16.78 -16.47 -17.57
CA ASN A 47 17.74 -15.94 -18.55
C ASN A 47 17.50 -14.47 -18.93
N ASN A 48 16.28 -13.97 -18.77
CA ASN A 48 15.89 -12.57 -18.98
C ASN A 48 16.03 -11.67 -17.72
N GLY A 49 16.73 -12.14 -16.68
CA GLY A 49 16.97 -11.38 -15.45
C GLY A 49 15.81 -11.36 -14.44
N ILE A 50 14.67 -11.99 -14.77
CA ILE A 50 13.50 -11.98 -13.87
C ILE A 50 13.72 -12.94 -12.70
N LYS A 51 13.69 -12.39 -11.48
CA LYS A 51 13.67 -13.14 -10.22
C LYS A 51 12.33 -13.86 -10.04
N TYR A 52 12.39 -15.14 -9.72
CA TYR A 52 11.23 -15.98 -9.43
C TYR A 52 11.48 -16.88 -8.23
N PHE A 53 10.38 -17.27 -7.59
CA PHE A 53 10.34 -18.15 -6.43
C PHE A 53 9.42 -19.33 -6.76
N TYR A 54 9.82 -20.53 -6.36
CA TYR A 54 8.99 -21.72 -6.47
C TYR A 54 8.40 -22.04 -5.10
N ASN A 55 7.08 -22.22 -5.04
CA ASN A 55 6.40 -22.63 -3.83
C ASN A 55 5.98 -24.10 -3.96
N GLU A 56 6.55 -24.95 -3.11
CA GLU A 56 6.29 -26.38 -3.09
C GLU A 56 4.83 -26.71 -2.72
N LYS A 57 4.26 -25.98 -1.75
CA LYS A 57 2.90 -26.22 -1.26
C LYS A 57 1.83 -26.00 -2.34
N LEU A 58 2.02 -24.99 -3.19
CA LEU A 58 1.12 -24.69 -4.31
C LEU A 58 1.56 -25.37 -5.60
N ASN A 59 2.74 -25.98 -5.63
CA ASN A 59 3.39 -26.52 -6.83
C ASN A 59 3.42 -25.49 -7.99
N GLU A 60 3.73 -24.23 -7.67
CA GLU A 60 3.68 -23.13 -8.63
C GLU A 60 4.93 -22.23 -8.52
N THR A 61 5.33 -21.65 -9.65
CA THR A 61 6.35 -20.59 -9.70
C THR A 61 5.70 -19.22 -9.73
N PHE A 62 6.30 -18.29 -9.00
CA PHE A 62 5.79 -16.94 -8.81
C PHE A 62 6.88 -15.91 -9.08
N THR A 63 6.47 -14.84 -9.72
CA THR A 63 7.26 -13.62 -9.91
C THR A 63 6.54 -12.45 -9.24
N TYR A 64 7.29 -11.37 -8.99
CA TYR A 64 6.70 -10.12 -8.50
C TYR A 64 5.54 -9.63 -9.40
N TYR A 65 5.67 -9.83 -10.72
CA TYR A 65 4.69 -9.41 -11.73
C TYR A 65 3.41 -10.23 -11.74
N ASP A 66 3.36 -11.36 -11.04
CA ASP A 66 2.15 -12.18 -10.96
C ASP A 66 1.12 -11.62 -9.98
N ILE A 67 1.52 -10.70 -9.09
CA ILE A 67 0.62 -10.00 -8.18
C ILE A 67 0.06 -8.77 -8.91
N LYS A 68 -1.26 -8.73 -9.05
CA LYS A 68 -2.02 -7.58 -9.52
C LYS A 68 -2.85 -6.98 -8.40
N ASP A 69 -2.87 -5.66 -8.36
CA ASP A 69 -3.74 -4.90 -7.48
C ASP A 69 -4.91 -4.36 -8.28
N THR A 70 -6.13 -4.65 -7.82
CA THR A 70 -7.30 -3.88 -8.24
C THR A 70 -7.51 -2.79 -7.20
N ILE A 71 -7.51 -1.54 -7.64
CA ILE A 71 -7.55 -0.37 -6.76
C ILE A 71 -8.88 0.33 -6.95
N LYS A 72 -9.56 0.61 -5.85
CA LYS A 72 -10.74 1.48 -5.82
C LYS A 72 -10.47 2.59 -4.84
N SER A 73 -10.63 3.84 -5.27
CA SER A 73 -10.41 5.01 -4.41
C SER A 73 -11.70 5.80 -4.29
N GLU A 74 -11.99 6.25 -3.08
CA GLU A 74 -13.12 7.10 -2.78
C GLU A 74 -12.65 8.27 -1.90
N LYS A 75 -13.05 9.48 -2.27
CA LYS A 75 -12.79 10.69 -1.48
C LYS A 75 -13.81 10.71 -0.33
N ARG A 76 -13.33 10.75 0.91
CA ARG A 76 -14.21 10.73 2.10
C ARG A 76 -14.64 12.12 2.51
N ASN A 77 -13.67 12.91 2.97
CA ASN A 77 -13.90 14.21 3.56
C ASN A 77 -12.66 15.07 3.32
N GLY A 78 -12.85 16.26 2.75
CA GLY A 78 -11.75 17.17 2.41
C GLY A 78 -10.62 16.44 1.68
N ASN A 79 -9.42 16.44 2.25
CA ASN A 79 -8.22 15.89 1.64
C ASN A 79 -7.92 14.44 2.08
N ILE A 80 -8.88 13.75 2.70
CA ILE A 80 -8.74 12.33 3.06
C ILE A 80 -9.34 11.45 1.96
N ILE A 81 -8.51 10.57 1.41
CA ILE A 81 -8.88 9.59 0.39
C ILE A 81 -8.76 8.19 0.99
N THR A 82 -9.82 7.39 0.80
CA THR A 82 -9.83 5.96 1.14
C THR A 82 -9.51 5.17 -0.11
N ILE A 83 -8.52 4.29 -0.03
CA ILE A 83 -8.09 3.44 -1.14
C ILE A 83 -8.23 1.99 -0.72
N VAL A 84 -9.11 1.25 -1.39
CA VAL A 84 -9.29 -0.19 -1.22
C VAL A 84 -8.41 -0.91 -2.24
N TYR A 85 -7.58 -1.81 -1.75
CA TYR A 85 -6.70 -2.65 -2.55
C TYR A 85 -7.16 -4.09 -2.47
N ASP A 86 -7.56 -4.65 -3.62
CA ASP A 86 -7.82 -6.07 -3.79
C ASP A 86 -6.56 -6.72 -4.40
N LYS A 87 -5.83 -7.48 -3.58
CA LYS A 87 -4.62 -8.20 -3.98
C LYS A 87 -5.01 -9.52 -4.63
N LYS A 88 -4.57 -9.74 -5.86
CA LYS A 88 -4.91 -10.92 -6.66
C LYS A 88 -3.69 -11.44 -7.41
N TYR A 89 -3.56 -12.76 -7.51
CA TYR A 89 -2.61 -13.35 -8.47
C TYR A 89 -3.23 -13.42 -9.86
N LYS A 90 -2.42 -13.20 -10.92
CA LYS A 90 -2.87 -13.09 -12.31
C LYS A 90 -3.78 -14.23 -12.77
N LYS A 91 -3.49 -15.46 -12.31
CA LYS A 91 -4.25 -16.67 -12.65
C LYS A 91 -5.54 -16.87 -11.83
N MET A 92 -5.72 -16.14 -10.72
CA MET A 92 -6.86 -16.31 -9.84
C MET A 92 -8.04 -15.45 -10.29
N PRO A 93 -9.30 -15.90 -10.18
CA PRO A 93 -10.46 -15.07 -10.48
C PRO A 93 -10.75 -14.04 -9.38
N LYS A 94 -10.56 -14.39 -8.11
CA LYS A 94 -10.86 -13.58 -6.93
C LYS A 94 -9.59 -13.10 -6.20
N PRO A 95 -9.64 -11.98 -5.45
CA PRO A 95 -8.52 -11.56 -4.62
C PRO A 95 -8.26 -12.55 -3.48
N PHE A 96 -7.00 -12.67 -3.06
CA PHE A 96 -6.62 -13.45 -1.88
C PHE A 96 -6.66 -12.61 -0.60
N ALA A 97 -6.51 -11.30 -0.72
CA ALA A 97 -6.63 -10.37 0.39
C ALA A 97 -7.13 -9.01 -0.08
N THR A 98 -7.89 -8.33 0.78
CA THR A 98 -8.29 -6.94 0.59
C THR A 98 -7.87 -6.13 1.81
N TYR A 99 -7.31 -4.95 1.57
CA TYR A 99 -6.95 -4.02 2.63
C TYR A 99 -7.27 -2.58 2.24
N ILE A 100 -7.43 -1.75 3.26
CA ILE A 100 -7.67 -0.32 3.08
C ILE A 100 -6.37 0.44 3.36
N ARG A 101 -6.07 1.41 2.51
CA ARG A 101 -5.05 2.45 2.74
C ARG A 101 -5.76 3.79 2.79
N TYR A 102 -5.47 4.58 3.82
CA TYR A 102 -5.86 5.98 3.82
C TYR A 102 -4.70 6.82 3.29
N LYS A 103 -5.06 7.84 2.51
CA LYS A 103 -4.17 8.89 2.03
C LYS A 103 -4.72 10.22 2.53
N TYR A 104 -3.87 11.06 3.06
CA TYR A 104 -4.19 12.45 3.42
C TYR A 104 -3.26 13.37 2.65
N GLU A 105 -3.85 14.29 1.89
CA GLU A 105 -3.16 15.29 1.08
C GLU A 105 -3.18 16.63 1.84
N ASN A 106 -2.04 17.05 2.35
CA ASN A 106 -1.93 18.34 3.03
C ASN A 106 -1.38 19.37 2.04
N ASP A 107 -2.29 20.06 1.38
CA ASP A 107 -1.97 21.13 0.44
C ASP A 107 -2.23 22.46 1.12
N GLY A 108 -1.16 23.23 1.36
CA GLY A 108 -1.23 24.51 2.06
C GLY A 108 -0.44 25.62 1.37
N VAL A 109 -0.93 26.84 1.47
CA VAL A 109 -0.19 28.07 1.14
C VAL A 109 0.15 28.76 2.46
N PHE A 110 1.42 28.85 2.82
CA PHE A 110 1.85 29.71 3.93
C PHE A 110 2.12 31.11 3.42
N LEU A 111 1.47 32.12 4.02
CA LEU A 111 1.93 33.50 3.93
C LEU A 111 3.03 33.68 4.98
N ARG A 112 4.28 33.86 4.55
CA ARG A 112 5.34 34.40 5.42
C ARG A 112 5.44 35.90 5.16
N GLY A 113 4.98 36.70 6.11
CA GLY A 113 5.18 38.15 6.10
C GLY A 113 3.98 38.91 6.65
N ASP A 114 4.28 39.99 7.37
CA ASP A 114 3.33 41.05 7.68
C ASP A 114 2.77 41.65 6.37
N GLU A 115 1.51 42.06 6.43
CA GLU A 115 0.66 42.50 5.32
C GLU A 115 1.41 43.34 4.25
N GLY A 116 1.68 42.78 3.06
CA GLY A 116 2.06 43.61 1.90
C GLY A 116 2.85 42.97 0.76
N SER A 117 3.78 42.02 1.02
CA SER A 117 4.71 41.51 -0.03
C SER A 117 5.25 40.09 0.22
N GLY A 118 4.42 39.16 0.68
CA GLY A 118 4.87 37.79 1.03
C GLY A 118 5.21 36.91 -0.18
N LEU A 119 6.41 36.32 -0.19
CA LEU A 119 6.74 35.19 -1.07
C LEU A 119 5.81 34.01 -0.77
N TYR A 120 5.09 33.53 -1.78
CA TYR A 120 4.27 32.33 -1.67
C TYR A 120 5.14 31.10 -1.94
N PHE A 121 5.03 30.07 -1.11
CA PHE A 121 5.47 28.73 -1.47
C PHE A 121 4.34 27.75 -1.15
N THR A 122 3.98 26.94 -2.14
CA THR A 122 3.06 25.83 -2.01
C THR A 122 3.84 24.62 -1.52
N TYR A 123 3.28 23.89 -0.55
CA TYR A 123 3.78 22.56 -0.19
C TYR A 123 2.65 21.55 -0.35
N GLU A 124 2.99 20.38 -0.88
CA GLU A 124 2.12 19.20 -0.96
C GLU A 124 2.76 18.11 -0.11
N GLU A 125 2.17 17.83 1.06
CA GLU A 125 2.60 16.72 1.91
C GLU A 125 1.58 15.57 1.85
N VAL A 126 2.03 14.40 1.40
CA VAL A 126 1.18 13.21 1.30
C VAL A 126 1.49 12.23 2.42
N PHE A 127 0.52 12.00 3.29
CA PHE A 127 0.60 11.00 4.35
C PHE A 127 -0.22 9.76 3.97
N THR A 128 0.33 8.57 4.25
CA THR A 128 -0.38 7.30 3.98
C THR A 128 -0.25 6.32 5.14
N CYS A 129 -1.26 5.47 5.33
CA CYS A 129 -1.22 4.38 6.29
C CYS A 129 -2.09 3.19 5.83
N SER A 130 -1.59 1.98 6.02
CA SER A 130 -2.28 0.73 5.68
C SER A 130 -1.72 -0.45 6.46
N TYR A 131 -2.43 -1.59 6.44
CA TYR A 131 -1.98 -2.83 7.07
C TYR A 131 -0.57 -3.26 6.61
N PHE A 132 -0.25 -3.13 5.32
CA PHE A 132 1.05 -3.53 4.79
C PHE A 132 2.19 -2.57 5.15
N ASP A 133 1.90 -1.32 5.53
CA ASP A 133 2.93 -0.35 5.94
C ASP A 133 3.53 -0.70 7.31
N ASN A 134 2.89 -1.60 8.06
CA ASN A 134 3.39 -2.14 9.33
C ASN A 134 4.42 -3.28 9.16
N PHE A 135 4.60 -3.82 7.94
CA PHE A 135 5.54 -4.90 7.65
C PHE A 135 6.91 -4.36 7.19
N LYS A 136 7.45 -3.36 7.90
CA LYS A 136 8.79 -2.83 7.65
C LYS A 136 9.88 -3.72 8.23
#